data_AF-A0A0V0GGK5-F1
#
_entry.id   AF-A0A0V0GGK5-F1
#
_cell.length_a   1.000
_cell.length_b   1.000
_cell.length_c   1.000
_cell.angle_alpha   90.00
_cell.angle_beta   90.00
_cell.angle_gamma   90.00
#
_symmetry.space_group_name_H-M   'P 1'
#
loop_
_entity.id
_entity.type
_entity.pdbx_description
1 polymer ?
#
loop_
_entity_poly.entity_id
_entity_poly.type
_entity_poly.pdbx_seq_one_letter_code
_entity_poly.pdbx_strand_id
1 'polypeptide(L)'
;MTCESAIQLREKGEVVVGETTLKYLGSIHLQKGVADPHFGIVKEALLRTVEEAMGKKWKDEMKEAWGEAYDQLAAAIKAEMHAEAAT
;
A
#
# COMPACT_ATOMS: atom_id res chain seq x y z
N MET A 1 -11.06 -8.93 0.68
CA MET A 1 -9.94 -8.24 0.01
C MET A 1 -8.74 -9.15 -0.18
N THR A 2 -8.22 -9.80 0.87
CA THR A 2 -7.00 -10.65 0.77
C THR A 2 -7.15 -11.87 -0.14
N CYS A 3 -8.29 -12.59 -0.12
CA CYS A 3 -8.48 -13.77 -0.98
C CYS A 3 -8.54 -13.43 -2.48
N GLU A 4 -9.29 -12.39 -2.86
CA GLU A 4 -9.41 -11.93 -4.25
C GLU A 4 -8.06 -11.45 -4.81
N SER A 5 -7.31 -10.66 -4.05
CA SER A 5 -5.98 -10.21 -4.47
C SER A 5 -5.00 -11.39 -4.63
N ALA A 6 -5.07 -12.39 -3.76
CA ALA A 6 -4.25 -13.60 -3.89
C ALA A 6 -4.60 -14.42 -5.14
N ILE A 7 -5.89 -14.51 -5.49
CA ILE A 7 -6.35 -15.17 -6.72
C ILE A 7 -5.84 -14.42 -7.95
N GLN A 8 -5.99 -13.09 -7.99
CA GLN A 8 -5.50 -12.27 -9.11
C GLN A 8 -4.00 -12.43 -9.31
N LEU A 9 -3.22 -12.35 -8.23
CA LEU A 9 -1.78 -12.52 -8.30
C LEU A 9 -1.39 -13.91 -8.85
N ARG A 10 -2.09 -14.96 -8.41
CA ARG A 10 -1.86 -16.33 -8.89
C ARG A 10 -2.17 -16.48 -10.38
N GLU A 11 -3.27 -15.89 -10.85
CA GLU A 11 -3.79 -16.12 -12.21
C GLU A 11 -3.19 -15.16 -13.25
N LYS A 12 -2.89 -13.93 -12.86
CA LYS A 12 -2.49 -12.85 -13.76
C LYS A 12 -1.06 -12.35 -13.52
N GLY A 13 -0.45 -12.71 -12.39
CA GLY A 13 0.85 -12.18 -11.99
C GLY A 13 0.82 -10.74 -11.49
N GLU A 14 -0.37 -10.13 -11.38
CA GLU A 14 -0.58 -8.76 -10.93
C GLU A 14 -1.83 -8.66 -10.04
N VAL A 15 -1.89 -7.60 -9.24
CA VAL A 15 -3.08 -7.24 -8.45
C VAL A 15 -3.55 -5.87 -8.89
N VAL A 16 -4.81 -5.77 -9.31
CA VAL A 16 -5.41 -4.50 -9.71
C VAL A 16 -6.32 -3.99 -8.60
N VAL A 17 -6.03 -2.80 -8.07
CA VAL A 17 -6.94 -2.10 -7.16
C VAL A 17 -7.88 -1.26 -8.01
N GLY A 18 -9.19 -1.49 -7.87
CA GLY A 18 -10.20 -0.76 -8.65
C GLY A 18 -10.18 0.75 -8.35
N GLU A 19 -10.37 1.57 -9.38
CA GLU A 19 -10.35 3.04 -9.28
C GLU A 19 -11.30 3.59 -8.22
N THR A 20 -12.51 3.02 -8.08
CA THR A 20 -13.48 3.42 -7.05
C THR A 20 -12.95 3.20 -5.64
N THR A 21 -12.12 2.16 -5.44
CA THR A 21 -11.48 1.89 -4.15
C THR A 21 -10.38 2.90 -3.88
N LEU A 22 -9.56 3.24 -4.88
CA LEU A 22 -8.50 4.24 -4.73
C LEU A 22 -9.06 5.62 -4.42
N LYS A 23 -10.09 6.06 -5.14
CA LYS A 23 -10.80 7.33 -4.86
C LYS A 23 -11.34 7.39 -3.44
N TYR A 24 -12.03 6.32 -3.00
CA TYR A 24 -12.54 6.24 -1.63
C TYR A 24 -11.41 6.28 -0.58
N LEU A 25 -10.31 5.57 -0.82
CA LEU A 25 -9.15 5.60 0.07
C LEU A 25 -8.52 6.99 0.13
N GLY A 26 -8.33 7.66 -1.02
CA GLY A 26 -7.83 9.02 -1.08
C GLY A 26 -8.68 9.98 -0.25
N SER A 27 -10.00 9.94 -0.44
CA SER A 27 -10.97 10.77 0.30
C SER A 27 -10.89 10.58 1.80
N ILE A 28 -10.91 9.32 2.27
CA ILE A 28 -10.84 9.05 3.70
C ILE A 28 -9.48 9.46 4.28
N HIS A 29 -8.36 9.27 3.58
CA HIS A 29 -7.05 9.71 4.06
C HIS A 29 -7.00 11.24 4.19
N LEU A 30 -7.50 11.97 3.19
CA LEU A 30 -7.59 13.42 3.23
C LEU A 30 -8.50 13.91 4.37
N GLN A 31 -9.70 13.35 4.50
CA GLN A 31 -10.66 13.68 5.56
C GLN A 31 -10.07 13.47 6.97
N LYS A 32 -9.18 12.48 7.13
CA LYS A 32 -8.51 12.18 8.40
C LYS A 32 -7.24 12.99 8.63
N GLY A 33 -6.88 13.90 7.73
CA GLY A 33 -5.69 14.74 7.86
C GLY A 33 -4.37 13.98 7.65
N VAL A 34 -4.40 12.90 6.87
CA VAL A 34 -3.17 12.20 6.49
C VAL A 34 -2.39 13.07 5.50
N ALA A 35 -1.07 13.18 5.70
CA ALA A 35 -0.16 13.89 4.82
C ALA A 35 0.89 12.94 4.24
N ASP A 36 1.52 13.32 3.12
CA ASP A 36 2.56 12.53 2.44
C ASP A 36 3.63 11.94 3.36
N PRO A 37 4.19 12.66 4.35
CA PRO A 37 5.21 12.10 5.24
C PRO A 37 4.71 10.92 6.09
N HIS A 38 3.40 10.82 6.38
CA HIS A 38 2.86 9.72 7.19
C HIS A 38 3.00 8.36 6.49
N PHE A 39 2.98 8.32 5.15
CA PHE A 39 3.19 7.08 4.40
C PHE A 39 4.58 6.49 4.63
N GLY A 40 5.62 7.35 4.74
CA GLY A 40 6.97 6.89 5.07
C GLY A 40 7.03 6.19 6.43
N ILE A 41 6.39 6.78 7.44
CA ILE A 41 6.32 6.22 8.80
C ILE A 41 5.63 4.86 8.79
N VAL A 42 4.51 4.75 8.08
CA VAL A 42 3.74 3.49 7.98
C VAL A 42 4.54 2.43 7.23
N LYS A 43 5.27 2.78 6.16
CA LYS A 43 6.15 1.85 5.44
C LYS A 43 7.16 1.20 6.38
N GLU A 44 7.87 2.02 7.16
CA GLU A 44 8.89 1.54 8.10
C GLU A 44 8.29 0.65 9.20
N ALA A 45 7.12 1.01 9.73
CA ALA A 45 6.42 0.21 10.73
C ALA A 45 5.94 -1.12 10.15
N LEU A 46 5.41 -1.11 8.92
CA LEU A 46 4.93 -2.30 8.23
C LEU A 46 6.07 -3.29 7.96
N LEU A 47 7.17 -2.83 7.37
CA LEU A 47 8.31 -3.71 7.05
C LEU A 47 8.90 -4.34 8.31
N ARG A 48 9.07 -3.56 9.39
CA ARG A 48 9.52 -4.10 10.69
C ARG A 48 8.56 -5.14 11.24
N THR A 49 7.25 -4.87 11.20
CA THR A 49 6.24 -5.81 11.70
C THR A 49 6.25 -7.13 10.92
N VAL A 50 6.38 -7.07 9.59
CA VAL A 50 6.45 -8.28 8.75
C VAL A 50 7.75 -9.04 9.00
N GLU A 51 8.88 -8.34 9.09
CA GLU A 51 10.19 -8.94 9.44
C GLU A 51 10.12 -9.69 10.78
N GLU A 52 9.61 -9.05 11.82
CA GLU A 52 9.42 -9.65 13.15
C GLU A 52 8.50 -10.88 13.09
N ALA A 53 7.37 -10.79 12.37
CA ALA A 53 6.42 -11.89 12.23
C ALA A 53 7.00 -13.09 11.45
N MET A 54 7.90 -12.85 10.50
CA MET A 54 8.54 -13.90 9.70
C MET A 54 9.75 -14.52 10.39
N GLY A 55 10.39 -13.79 11.31
CA GLY A 55 11.54 -14.23 12.07
C GLY A 55 12.63 -14.80 11.15
N LYS A 56 13.04 -16.05 11.40
CA LYS A 56 14.10 -16.73 10.62
C LYS A 56 13.78 -16.95 9.13
N LYS A 57 12.53 -16.77 8.70
CA LYS A 57 12.12 -16.91 7.30
C LYS A 57 12.25 -15.61 6.51
N TRP A 58 12.50 -14.49 7.19
CA TRP A 58 12.74 -13.21 6.53
C TRP A 58 14.00 -13.25 5.67
N LYS A 59 13.95 -12.58 4.53
CA LYS A 59 15.08 -12.42 3.61
C LYS A 59 15.12 -11.00 3.08
N ASP A 60 16.30 -10.54 2.69
CA ASP A 60 16.48 -9.18 2.19
C ASP A 60 15.65 -8.91 0.92
N GLU A 61 15.47 -9.91 0.04
CA GLU A 61 14.62 -9.76 -1.15
C GLU A 61 13.15 -9.53 -0.79
N MET A 62 12.69 -10.00 0.38
CA MET A 62 11.34 -9.73 0.85
C MET A 62 11.18 -8.27 1.26
N LYS A 63 12.21 -7.66 1.86
CA LYS A 63 12.19 -6.24 2.22
C LYS A 63 11.99 -5.36 0.99
N GLU A 64 12.72 -5.67 -0.08
CA GLU A 64 12.62 -4.96 -1.35
C GLU A 64 11.24 -5.14 -1.97
N ALA A 65 10.76 -6.38 -2.10
CA ALA A 65 9.46 -6.66 -2.70
C ALA A 65 8.28 -6.04 -1.93
N TRP A 66 8.26 -6.15 -0.60
CA TRP A 66 7.23 -5.51 0.23
C TRP A 66 7.35 -3.98 0.19
N GLY A 67 8.58 -3.46 0.14
CA GLY A 67 8.85 -2.03 0.04
C GLY A 67 8.33 -1.44 -1.26
N GLU A 68 8.57 -2.10 -2.39
CA GLU A 68 8.10 -1.70 -3.71
C GLU A 68 6.57 -1.78 -3.81
N ALA A 69 5.97 -2.88 -3.36
CA ALA A 69 4.52 -3.03 -3.34
C ALA A 69 3.83 -1.93 -2.52
N TYR A 70 4.42 -1.55 -1.37
CA TYR A 70 3.94 -0.45 -0.56
C TYR A 70 4.05 0.89 -1.30
N ASP A 71 5.20 1.18 -1.92
CA ASP A 71 5.43 2.46 -2.61
C ASP A 71 4.45 2.67 -3.75
N GLN A 72 4.19 1.63 -4.55
CA GLN A 72 3.23 1.69 -5.65
C GLN A 72 1.82 2.00 -5.14
N LEU A 73 1.36 1.32 -4.09
CA LEU A 73 0.04 1.59 -3.50
C LEU A 73 -0.04 2.98 -2.85
N ALA A 74 1.00 3.38 -2.12
CA ALA A 74 1.08 4.70 -1.50
C ALA A 74 1.06 5.82 -2.55
N ALA A 75 1.75 5.64 -3.68
CA ALA A 75 1.73 6.59 -4.80
C ALA A 75 0.31 6.74 -5.37
N ALA A 76 -0.40 5.62 -5.60
CA ALA A 76 -1.77 5.64 -6.10
C ALA A 76 -2.74 6.35 -5.13
N ILE A 77 -2.66 6.07 -3.82
CA ILE A 77 -3.51 6.73 -2.83
C ILE A 77 -3.20 8.23 -2.72
N LYS A 78 -1.91 8.61 -2.68
CA LYS A 78 -1.51 10.03 -2.64
C LYS A 78 -2.00 10.80 -3.86
N ALA A 79 -1.97 10.19 -5.04
CA ALA A 79 -2.50 10.81 -6.25
C ALA A 79 -3.99 11.16 -6.11
N GLU A 80 -4.80 10.25 -5.57
CA GLU A 80 -6.23 10.51 -5.30
C GLU A 80 -6.43 11.54 -4.18
N MET A 81 -5.62 11.52 -3.12
CA MET A 81 -5.65 12.56 -2.07
C MET A 81 -5.39 13.96 -2.64
N HIS A 82 -4.38 14.08 -3.51
CA HIS A 82 -4.00 15.37 -4.11
C HIS A 82 -5.04 15.84 -5.14
N ALA A 83 -5.61 14.91 -5.90
CA ALA A 83 -6.70 15.21 -6.83
C ALA A 83 -7.94 15.75 -6.08
N GLU A 84 -8.32 15.14 -4.97
CA GLU A 84 -9.46 15.60 -4.16
C GLU A 84 -9.18 16.93 -3.46
N ALA A 85 -7.98 17.15 -2.94
CA ALA A 85 -7.60 18.41 -2.31
C ALA A 85 -7.58 19.60 -3.28
N ALA A 86 -7.47 19.34 -4.59
CA ALA A 86 -7.51 20.34 -5.65
C ALA A 86 -8.94 20.68 -6.12
N THR A 87 -9.96 20.05 -5.53
CA THR A 87 -11.39 20.23 -5.88
C THR A 87 -12.04 21.27 -4.97
#